data_AF-A0A067D486-F1
#
_entry.id   AF-A0A067D486-F1
#
_cell.length_a   1.000
_cell.length_b   1.000
_cell.length_c   1.000
_cell.angle_alpha   90.00
_cell.angle_beta   90.00
_cell.angle_gamma   90.00
#
_symmetry.space_group_name_H-M   'P 1'
#
loop_
_entity.id
_entity.type
_entity.pdbx_description
1 polymer ?
#
loop_
_entity_poly.entity_id
_entity_poly.type
_entity_poly.pdbx_seq_one_letter_code
_entity_poly.pdbx_strand_id
1 'polypeptide(L)'
;MKLEKLKGNFSRPSRATLVPIVTLIKILSLQITKKPVLSLRRVGFSGAEGALFNPATCVAGLPGDQYLPKRKVVMSIKDFGVGDGTTSTTEVFRKAVRYVQAFGDKGGTQLNVPEGLWLTGSFILTSNFTLFLQKGAVILGSQELK
;
A
#
# COMPACT_ATOMS: atom_id res chain seq x y z
N MET A 1 58.87 6.32 25.08
CA MET A 1 58.33 7.67 25.40
C MET A 1 59.06 8.69 24.55
N LYS A 2 58.44 9.20 23.48
CA LYS A 2 58.93 10.37 22.73
C LYS A 2 57.73 11.05 22.07
N LEU A 3 57.27 12.13 22.71
CA LEU A 3 56.15 12.93 22.24
C LEU A 3 56.75 14.05 21.37
N GLU A 4 56.75 13.86 20.06
CA GLU A 4 57.16 14.90 19.11
C GLU A 4 56.11 16.02 19.15
N LYS A 5 56.53 17.20 19.62
CA LYS A 5 55.71 18.42 19.63
C LYS A 5 55.45 18.83 18.18
N LEU A 6 54.22 18.64 17.72
CA LEU A 6 53.73 19.27 16.49
C LEU A 6 53.65 20.78 16.70
N LYS A 7 54.66 21.50 16.18
CA LYS A 7 54.68 22.95 16.12
C LYS A 7 53.71 23.41 15.04
N GLY A 8 52.44 23.60 15.41
CA GLY A 8 51.43 24.16 14.53
C GLY A 8 51.62 25.66 14.35
N ASN A 9 51.96 26.09 13.14
CA ASN A 9 51.90 27.51 12.77
C ASN A 9 50.45 27.89 12.51
N PHE A 10 49.77 28.44 13.52
CA PHE A 10 48.43 28.99 13.38
C PHE A 10 48.50 30.42 12.84
N SER A 11 48.67 30.54 11.52
CA SER A 11 48.58 31.81 10.81
C SER A 11 47.11 32.24 10.74
N ARG A 12 46.78 33.42 11.30
CA ARG A 12 45.42 33.99 11.23
C ARG A 12 45.04 34.20 9.75
N PRO A 13 44.03 33.48 9.21
CA PRO A 13 43.66 33.66 7.81
C PRO A 13 43.05 35.05 7.61
N SER A 14 43.51 35.77 6.59
CA SER A 14 42.91 37.04 6.16
C SER A 14 41.44 36.81 5.78
N ARG A 15 40.57 37.77 6.07
CA ARG A 15 39.11 37.70 5.76
C ARG A 15 38.85 37.34 4.29
N ALA A 16 39.74 37.75 3.38
CA ALA A 16 39.70 37.41 1.95
C ALA A 16 39.90 35.92 1.65
N THR A 17 40.62 35.18 2.50
CA THR A 17 40.84 33.73 2.35
C THR A 17 39.73 32.88 2.96
N LEU A 18 39.00 33.39 3.96
CA LEU A 18 37.89 32.68 4.58
C LEU A 18 36.66 32.59 3.68
N VAL A 19 36.37 33.64 2.91
CA VAL A 19 35.22 33.68 2.00
C VAL A 19 35.25 32.53 0.98
N PRO A 20 36.31 32.31 0.17
CA PRO A 20 36.32 31.22 -0.81
C PRO A 20 36.27 29.84 -0.14
N ILE A 21 36.86 29.66 1.04
CA ILE A 21 36.83 28.38 1.78
C ILE A 21 35.41 28.07 2.26
N VAL A 22 34.69 29.04 2.81
CA VAL A 22 33.28 28.84 3.24
C VAL A 22 32.37 28.61 2.04
N THR A 23 32.62 29.30 0.93
CA THR A 23 31.89 29.07 -0.33
C THR A 23 32.14 27.66 -0.86
N LEU A 24 33.38 27.18 -0.85
CA LEU A 24 33.76 25.83 -1.27
C LEU A 24 33.13 24.76 -0.36
N ILE A 25 33.15 24.95 0.96
CA ILE A 25 32.51 24.04 1.93
C ILE A 25 31.00 23.98 1.69
N LYS A 26 30.32 25.10 1.41
CA LYS A 26 28.90 25.10 1.04
C LYS A 26 28.63 24.37 -0.28
N ILE A 27 29.46 24.57 -1.30
CA ILE A 27 29.35 23.86 -2.59
C ILE A 27 29.53 22.35 -2.40
N LEU A 28 30.55 21.92 -1.65
CA LEU A 28 30.78 20.51 -1.33
C LEU A 28 29.62 19.92 -0.50
N SER A 29 29.10 20.66 0.47
CA SER A 29 27.97 20.23 1.31
C SER A 29 26.66 20.11 0.52
N LEU A 30 26.51 20.86 -0.57
CA LEU A 30 25.33 20.79 -1.45
C LEU A 30 25.28 19.52 -2.30
N GLN A 31 26.41 18.85 -2.54
CA GLN A 31 26.47 17.57 -3.27
C GLN A 31 26.23 16.35 -2.36
N ILE A 32 26.35 16.52 -1.03
CA ILE A 32 26.22 15.41 -0.07
C ILE A 32 24.78 15.26 0.46
N THR A 33 23.95 16.33 0.36
CA THR A 33 22.55 16.30 0.83
C THR A 33 21.57 16.70 -0.26
N LYS A 34 21.58 16.00 -1.38
CA LYS A 34 20.36 15.81 -2.18
C LYS A 34 20.19 14.33 -2.41
N LYS A 35 19.08 13.82 -1.89
CA LYS A 35 18.58 12.45 -2.09
C LYS A 35 18.84 12.02 -3.55
N PRO A 36 19.21 10.76 -3.81
CA PRO A 36 19.56 10.30 -5.14
C PRO A 36 18.34 10.46 -6.06
N VAL A 37 18.39 11.45 -6.93
CA VAL A 37 17.52 11.54 -8.10
C VAL A 37 18.37 11.04 -9.26
N LEU A 38 17.92 9.94 -9.87
CA LEU A 38 18.55 9.15 -10.93
C LEU A 38 19.46 8.01 -10.44
N SER A 39 18.84 6.99 -9.83
CA SER A 39 19.30 5.63 -10.09
C SER A 39 18.89 5.25 -11.52
N LEU A 40 19.79 5.45 -12.47
CA LEU A 40 19.76 4.71 -13.73
C LEU A 40 19.96 3.22 -13.37
N ARG A 41 18.86 2.47 -13.17
CA ARG A 41 18.94 1.04 -12.93
C ARG A 41 19.31 0.37 -14.24
N ARG A 42 20.63 0.27 -14.42
CA ARG A 42 21.38 -0.59 -15.33
C ARG A 42 20.62 -1.90 -15.52
N VAL A 43 20.32 -2.25 -16.76
CA VAL A 43 19.93 -3.61 -17.15
C VAL A 43 21.02 -4.54 -16.62
N GLY A 44 20.67 -5.35 -15.63
CA GLY A 44 21.58 -6.24 -14.94
C GLY A 44 20.78 -7.36 -14.30
N PHE A 45 20.83 -8.54 -14.92
CA PHE A 45 20.43 -9.80 -14.32
C PHE A 45 21.34 -10.07 -13.11
N SER A 46 20.79 -9.91 -11.90
CA SER A 46 21.23 -10.62 -10.69
C SER A 46 20.22 -10.33 -9.57
N GLY A 47 19.81 -11.39 -8.87
CA GLY A 47 18.56 -11.48 -8.14
C GLY A 47 18.51 -10.88 -6.74
N ALA A 48 17.27 -10.90 -6.23
CA ALA A 48 16.80 -10.71 -4.84
C ALA A 48 17.11 -9.32 -4.21
N GLU A 49 16.18 -8.53 -3.67
CA GLU A 49 14.84 -8.74 -3.14
C GLU A 49 13.97 -7.51 -3.45
N GLY A 50 12.64 -7.65 -3.44
CA GLY A 50 11.71 -6.52 -3.58
C GLY A 50 10.96 -6.44 -4.92
N ALA A 51 11.00 -7.49 -5.72
CA ALA A 51 10.11 -7.67 -6.86
C ALA A 51 8.93 -8.55 -6.44
N LEU A 52 7.76 -7.95 -6.18
CA LEU A 52 6.49 -8.70 -6.11
C LEU A 52 6.04 -9.08 -7.54
N PHE A 53 6.90 -9.75 -8.30
CA PHE A 53 6.48 -10.43 -9.52
C PHE A 53 5.85 -11.75 -9.08
N ASN A 54 4.54 -11.74 -8.86
CA ASN A 54 3.79 -12.98 -8.83
C ASN A 54 3.38 -13.30 -10.27
N PRO A 55 4.01 -14.28 -10.96
CA PRO A 55 3.64 -14.65 -12.32
C PRO A 55 2.23 -15.23 -12.43
N ALA A 56 1.55 -15.44 -11.30
CA ALA A 56 0.17 -15.94 -11.25
C ALA A 56 -0.90 -14.84 -11.31
N THR A 57 -0.55 -13.56 -11.53
CA THR A 57 -1.53 -12.47 -11.53
C THR A 57 -1.54 -11.69 -12.84
N CYS A 58 -2.73 -11.49 -13.40
CA CYS A 58 -2.97 -10.87 -14.71
C CYS A 58 -2.52 -9.40 -14.83
N VAL A 59 -2.04 -8.77 -13.75
CA VAL A 59 -1.59 -7.37 -13.69
C VAL A 59 -0.07 -7.22 -13.70
N ALA A 60 0.69 -8.31 -13.84
CA ALA A 60 2.14 -8.25 -13.91
C ALA A 60 2.61 -7.39 -15.10
N GLY A 61 3.11 -6.19 -14.82
CA GLY A 61 3.71 -5.29 -15.82
C GLY A 61 3.04 -3.91 -15.96
N LEU A 62 1.93 -3.63 -15.27
CA LEU A 62 1.40 -2.28 -15.19
C LEU A 62 2.04 -1.52 -14.00
N PRO A 63 2.40 -0.23 -14.13
CA PRO A 63 2.65 0.62 -12.97
C PRO A 63 1.29 0.90 -12.29
N GLY A 64 0.69 -0.11 -11.65
CA GLY A 64 -0.77 -0.13 -11.48
C GLY A 64 -1.33 -0.92 -10.31
N ASP A 65 -0.52 -1.66 -9.55
CA ASP A 65 -1.04 -2.39 -8.37
C ASP A 65 -1.51 -1.45 -7.24
N GLN A 66 -1.34 -0.13 -7.40
CA GLN A 66 -1.72 0.90 -6.41
C GLN A 66 -2.96 1.73 -6.75
N TYR A 67 -3.75 1.40 -7.78
CA TYR A 67 -4.82 2.31 -8.23
C TYR A 67 -6.25 1.80 -8.12
N LEU A 68 -6.54 0.86 -7.20
CA LEU A 68 -7.92 0.75 -6.73
C LEU A 68 -8.20 1.90 -5.75
N PRO A 69 -9.13 2.82 -6.06
CA PRO A 69 -9.45 3.91 -5.15
C PRO A 69 -9.93 3.32 -3.82
N LYS A 70 -9.20 3.63 -2.74
CA LYS A 70 -9.54 3.17 -1.40
C LYS A 70 -10.94 3.64 -1.03
N ARG A 71 -11.84 2.71 -0.76
CA ARG A 71 -13.19 3.04 -0.28
C ARG A 71 -13.10 3.71 1.08
N LYS A 72 -13.90 4.75 1.29
CA LYS A 72 -13.90 5.50 2.55
C LYS A 72 -14.44 4.67 3.71
N VAL A 73 -15.42 3.81 3.43
CA VAL A 73 -16.05 2.93 4.42
C VAL A 73 -15.71 1.49 4.09
N VAL A 74 -15.14 0.78 5.06
CA VAL A 74 -14.78 -0.63 4.97
C VAL A 74 -15.44 -1.36 6.14
N MET A 75 -16.14 -2.45 5.86
CA MET A 75 -16.88 -3.25 6.85
C MET A 75 -16.67 -4.74 6.58
N SER A 76 -16.80 -5.60 7.59
CA SER A 76 -16.82 -7.05 7.38
C SER A 76 -18.24 -7.59 7.44
N ILE A 77 -18.55 -8.57 6.59
CA ILE A 77 -19.82 -9.31 6.70
C ILE A 77 -19.90 -10.17 7.97
N LYS A 78 -18.75 -10.50 8.59
CA LYS A 78 -18.69 -11.26 9.85
C LYS A 78 -19.38 -10.55 11.00
N ASP A 79 -19.51 -9.23 10.92
CA ASP A 79 -20.24 -8.43 11.92
C ASP A 79 -21.76 -8.67 11.84
N PHE A 80 -22.25 -9.32 10.79
CA PHE A 80 -23.65 -9.59 10.53
C PHE A 80 -24.03 -11.08 10.57
N GLY A 81 -23.05 -12.00 10.50
CA GLY A 81 -23.32 -13.44 10.45
C GLY A 81 -22.07 -14.33 10.30
N VAL A 82 -22.29 -15.61 10.07
CA VAL A 82 -21.25 -16.66 9.99
C VAL A 82 -21.22 -17.32 8.61
N GLY A 83 -20.04 -17.75 8.17
CA GLY A 83 -19.81 -18.45 6.89
C GLY A 83 -19.49 -19.93 7.11
N ASP A 84 -20.49 -20.71 7.51
CA ASP A 84 -20.39 -22.16 7.79
C ASP A 84 -20.72 -23.06 6.57
N GLY A 85 -21.28 -22.49 5.50
CA GLY A 85 -21.67 -23.19 4.27
C GLY A 85 -23.03 -23.91 4.34
N THR A 86 -23.63 -23.98 5.53
CA THR A 86 -24.91 -24.64 5.79
C THR A 86 -26.03 -23.65 6.11
N THR A 87 -25.71 -22.57 6.82
CA THR A 87 -26.69 -21.55 7.18
C THR A 87 -26.94 -20.62 6.01
N SER A 88 -28.21 -20.36 5.68
CA SER A 88 -28.56 -19.37 4.66
C SER A 88 -28.21 -17.96 5.13
N THR A 89 -27.21 -17.35 4.49
CA THR A 89 -26.72 -15.99 4.78
C THR A 89 -27.36 -14.92 3.89
N THR A 90 -28.42 -15.24 3.15
CA THR A 90 -29.09 -14.29 2.23
C THR A 90 -29.51 -12.99 2.93
N GLU A 91 -30.16 -13.10 4.10
CA GLU A 91 -30.57 -11.91 4.86
C GLU A 91 -29.38 -11.18 5.50
N VAL A 92 -28.27 -11.88 5.76
CA VAL A 92 -27.02 -11.29 6.23
C VAL A 92 -26.43 -10.39 5.16
N PHE A 93 -26.31 -10.88 3.92
CA PHE A 93 -25.85 -10.08 2.78
C PHE A 93 -26.79 -8.90 2.51
N ARG A 94 -28.11 -9.11 2.52
CA ARG A 94 -29.09 -8.02 2.31
C ARG A 94 -28.99 -6.93 3.38
N LYS A 95 -28.85 -7.30 4.66
CA LYS A 95 -28.66 -6.34 5.75
C LYS A 95 -27.34 -5.59 5.61
N ALA A 96 -26.24 -6.28 5.33
CA ALA A 96 -24.94 -5.67 5.16
C ALA A 96 -24.93 -4.68 3.99
N VAL A 97 -25.48 -5.05 2.82
CA VAL A 97 -25.55 -4.17 1.65
C VAL A 97 -26.43 -2.95 1.93
N ARG A 98 -27.61 -3.12 2.53
CA ARG A 98 -28.49 -1.99 2.91
C ARG A 98 -27.80 -1.04 3.89
N TYR A 99 -27.05 -1.57 4.85
CA TYR A 99 -26.31 -0.76 5.81
C TYR A 99 -25.24 0.09 5.11
N VAL A 100 -24.42 -0.53 4.26
CA VAL A 100 -23.33 0.21 3.59
C VAL A 100 -23.83 1.11 2.45
N GLN A 101 -25.02 0.87 1.90
CA GLN A 101 -25.63 1.73 0.88
C GLN A 101 -25.74 3.18 1.34
N ALA A 102 -25.99 3.43 2.63
CA ALA A 102 -26.08 4.77 3.21
C ALA A 102 -24.78 5.61 3.08
N PHE A 103 -23.66 4.99 2.70
CA PHE A 103 -22.37 5.65 2.53
C PHE A 103 -21.89 5.66 1.06
N GLY A 104 -22.72 5.23 0.11
CA GLY A 104 -22.37 5.18 -1.33
C GLY A 104 -21.87 6.52 -1.88
N ASP A 105 -22.53 7.62 -1.49
CA ASP A 105 -22.18 8.98 -1.95
C ASP A 105 -20.97 9.57 -1.20
N LYS A 106 -20.46 8.90 -0.17
CA LYS A 106 -19.35 9.37 0.67
C LYS A 106 -18.00 8.78 0.22
N GLY A 107 -17.82 8.50 -1.06
CA GLY A 107 -16.63 7.85 -1.59
C GLY A 107 -16.72 6.32 -1.66
N GLY A 108 -17.95 5.80 -1.63
CA GLY A 108 -18.24 4.37 -1.76
C GLY A 108 -17.85 3.51 -0.56
N THR A 109 -18.21 2.24 -0.67
CA THR A 109 -18.08 1.26 0.40
C THR A 109 -17.42 -0.03 -0.06
N GLN A 110 -16.76 -0.70 0.88
CA GLN A 110 -16.18 -2.02 0.70
C GLN A 110 -16.74 -2.97 1.77
N LEU A 111 -17.32 -4.08 1.34
CA LEU A 111 -17.74 -5.16 2.21
C LEU A 111 -16.77 -6.34 2.07
N ASN A 112 -16.06 -6.64 3.14
CA ASN A 112 -15.09 -7.74 3.21
C ASN A 112 -15.77 -9.03 3.65
N VAL A 113 -15.64 -10.06 2.82
CA VAL A 113 -16.06 -11.43 3.11
C VAL A 113 -14.81 -12.21 3.54
N PRO A 114 -14.70 -12.61 4.81
CA PRO A 114 -13.56 -13.38 5.27
C PRO A 114 -13.63 -14.83 4.79
N GLU A 115 -12.55 -15.56 5.01
CA GLU A 115 -12.48 -17.00 4.73
C GLU A 115 -13.69 -17.76 5.30
N GLY A 116 -14.17 -18.76 4.54
CA GLY A 116 -15.35 -19.53 4.90
C GLY A 116 -16.28 -19.77 3.72
N LEU A 117 -17.34 -20.53 3.99
CA LEU A 117 -18.36 -20.90 3.01
C LEU A 117 -19.62 -20.09 3.26
N TRP A 118 -20.03 -19.28 2.29
CA TRP A 118 -21.13 -18.34 2.44
C TRP A 118 -22.31 -18.76 1.56
N LEU A 119 -23.20 -19.59 2.09
CA LEU A 119 -24.40 -20.02 1.38
C LEU A 119 -25.42 -18.89 1.31
N THR A 120 -25.76 -18.45 0.11
CA THR A 120 -26.68 -17.32 -0.11
C THR A 120 -27.54 -17.56 -1.34
N GLY A 121 -28.78 -17.09 -1.28
CA GLY A 121 -29.59 -16.82 -2.47
C GLY A 121 -29.14 -15.53 -3.17
N SER A 122 -29.91 -15.12 -4.18
CA SER A 122 -29.67 -13.87 -4.89
C SER A 122 -29.83 -12.66 -3.95
N PHE A 123 -28.92 -11.70 -4.09
CA PHE A 123 -29.00 -10.41 -3.41
C PHE A 123 -28.59 -9.28 -4.35
N ILE A 124 -29.13 -8.09 -4.11
CA ILE A 124 -28.93 -6.93 -4.98
C ILE A 124 -27.71 -6.15 -4.51
N LEU A 125 -26.86 -5.75 -5.46
CA LEU A 125 -25.75 -4.83 -5.23
C LEU A 125 -26.18 -3.38 -5.51
N THR A 126 -25.47 -2.43 -4.91
CA THR A 126 -25.71 -0.99 -5.05
C THR A 126 -24.53 -0.28 -5.71
N SER A 127 -24.74 0.95 -6.16
CA SER A 127 -23.69 1.78 -6.76
C SER A 127 -22.58 2.11 -5.77
N ASN A 128 -21.36 2.37 -6.26
CA ASN A 128 -20.18 2.72 -5.45
C ASN A 128 -19.81 1.68 -4.38
N PHE A 129 -20.14 0.42 -4.62
CA PHE A 129 -19.90 -0.70 -3.71
C PHE A 129 -18.79 -1.61 -4.24
N THR A 130 -18.01 -2.19 -3.34
CA THR A 130 -17.01 -3.22 -3.62
C THR A 130 -17.26 -4.42 -2.71
N LEU A 131 -17.51 -5.60 -3.29
CA LEU A 131 -17.49 -6.86 -2.57
C LEU A 131 -16.08 -7.44 -2.63
N PHE A 132 -15.38 -7.48 -1.49
CA PHE A 132 -14.01 -7.97 -1.43
C PHE A 132 -13.99 -9.35 -0.77
N LEU A 133 -13.61 -10.37 -1.54
CA LEU A 133 -13.45 -11.73 -1.04
C LEU A 133 -12.01 -11.94 -0.57
N GLN A 134 -11.84 -12.24 0.71
CA GLN A 134 -10.53 -12.66 1.22
C GLN A 134 -10.15 -14.03 0.64
N LYS A 135 -8.85 -14.34 0.66
CA LYS A 135 -8.37 -15.67 0.26
C LYS A 135 -9.11 -16.74 1.07
N GLY A 136 -9.69 -17.72 0.39
CA GLY A 136 -10.45 -18.81 1.03
C GLY A 136 -11.93 -18.48 1.30
N ALA A 137 -12.42 -17.31 0.92
CA ALA A 137 -13.85 -17.02 0.93
C ALA A 137 -14.52 -17.63 -0.31
N VAL A 138 -15.57 -18.43 -0.11
CA VAL A 138 -16.35 -19.06 -1.19
C VAL A 138 -17.81 -18.69 -1.01
N ILE A 139 -18.43 -18.08 -2.03
CA ILE A 139 -19.87 -17.82 -2.05
C ILE A 139 -20.55 -19.02 -2.71
N LEU A 140 -21.42 -19.70 -1.96
CA LEU A 140 -22.21 -20.82 -2.45
C LEU A 140 -23.60 -20.31 -2.85
N GLY A 141 -23.99 -20.56 -4.09
CA GLY A 141 -25.34 -20.25 -4.57
C GLY A 141 -26.35 -21.28 -4.05
N SER A 142 -27.39 -20.81 -3.36
CA SER A 142 -28.53 -21.65 -2.99
C SER A 142 -29.25 -22.15 -4.25
N GLN A 143 -29.54 -23.46 -4.30
CA GLN A 143 -30.37 -24.06 -5.36
C GLN A 143 -31.87 -23.82 -5.14
N GLU A 144 -32.27 -23.44 -3.93
CA GLU A 144 -33.63 -23.02 -3.64
C GLU A 144 -33.85 -21.61 -4.20
N LEU A 145 -34.67 -21.52 -5.24
CA LEU A 145 -35.22 -20.25 -5.73
C LEU A 145 -36.29 -19.79 -4.71
N LYS A 146 -35.95 -18.78 -3.91
CA LYS A 146 -36.87 -18.11 -2.99
C LYS A 146 -37.09 -16.67 -3.43
#